data_AF-A0A3M1HX08-F1
#
_entry.id   AF-A0A3M1HX08-F1
#
_cell.length_a   1.000
_cell.length_b   1.000
_cell.length_c   1.000
_cell.angle_alpha   90.00
_cell.angle_beta   90.00
_cell.angle_gamma   90.00
#
_symmetry.space_group_name_H-M   'P 1'
#
loop_
_entity.id
_entity.type
_entity.pdbx_description
1 polymer ?
#
loop_
_entity_poly.entity_id
_entity_poly.type
_entity_poly.pdbx_seq_one_letter_code
_entity_poly.pdbx_strand_id
1 'polypeptide(L)'
;ADILLTLPYLFGGAKQTLHLTDVTPKILILTAIEGGNHLFMNITSQDKEGNPILHKQALQEVLEDYQDRLLSHVYIGHQSGFMDELKKEWENFSPHLGEKKIIHSTPAKIVKAFVEKELDRLLEE
;
A
#
# COMPACT_ATOMS: atom_id res chain seq x y z
N ALA A 1 -6.62 -8.29 -14.06
CA ALA A 1 -5.38 -8.76 -13.40
C ALA A 1 -4.15 -7.99 -13.88
N ASP A 2 -3.91 -7.93 -15.19
CA ASP A 2 -2.65 -7.44 -15.76
C ASP A 2 -2.24 -6.03 -15.34
N ILE A 3 -3.19 -5.09 -15.25
CA ILE A 3 -2.89 -3.69 -14.87
C ILE A 3 -2.29 -3.64 -13.45
N LEU A 4 -2.86 -4.33 -12.48
CA LEU A 4 -2.33 -4.35 -11.11
C LEU A 4 -0.93 -4.96 -11.08
N LEU A 5 -0.71 -6.04 -11.83
CA LEU A 5 0.58 -6.72 -11.93
C LEU A 5 1.70 -5.83 -12.48
N THR A 6 1.37 -4.74 -13.19
CA THR A 6 2.36 -3.78 -13.71
C THR A 6 2.83 -2.74 -12.68
N LEU A 7 2.12 -2.52 -11.57
CA LEU A 7 2.47 -1.51 -10.56
C LEU A 7 3.93 -1.59 -10.04
N PRO A 8 4.52 -2.78 -9.83
CA PRO A 8 5.92 -2.88 -9.39
C PRO A 8 6.94 -2.56 -10.50
N TYR A 9 6.49 -2.49 -11.74
CA TYR A 9 7.32 -2.36 -12.94
C TYR A 9 6.99 -1.08 -13.72
N LEU A 10 6.53 -0.04 -13.03
CA LEU A 10 6.30 1.24 -13.68
C LEU A 10 7.61 1.77 -14.27
N PHE A 11 7.55 2.10 -15.57
CA PHE A 11 8.64 2.76 -16.29
C PHE A 11 8.20 4.18 -16.64
N GLY A 12 9.12 5.14 -16.50
CA GLY A 12 8.87 6.53 -16.88
C GLY A 12 8.62 6.66 -18.39
N GLY A 13 7.73 7.59 -18.78
CA GLY A 13 7.34 7.81 -20.17
C GLY A 13 8.49 8.28 -21.09
N ALA A 14 8.17 8.53 -22.36
CA ALA A 14 9.11 8.72 -23.49
C ALA A 14 10.31 9.69 -23.32
N LYS A 15 10.36 10.51 -22.27
CA LYS A 15 11.50 11.40 -21.94
C LYS A 15 12.25 11.04 -20.64
N GLN A 16 11.66 10.23 -19.75
CA GLN A 16 12.26 9.87 -18.45
C GLN A 16 13.21 8.68 -18.53
N THR A 17 13.15 7.88 -19.60
CA THR A 17 14.11 6.80 -19.87
C THR A 17 15.54 7.32 -20.11
N LEU A 18 15.71 8.59 -20.48
CA LEU A 18 17.02 9.23 -20.64
C LEU A 18 17.76 9.45 -19.31
N HIS A 19 17.03 9.58 -18.20
CA HIS A 19 17.60 9.92 -16.89
C HIS A 19 17.62 8.76 -15.89
N LEU A 20 17.29 7.53 -16.33
CA LEU A 20 17.23 6.32 -15.50
C LEU A 20 16.47 6.54 -14.18
N THR A 21 15.47 7.42 -14.20
CA THR A 21 14.74 7.79 -12.99
C THR A 21 13.83 6.64 -12.61
N ASP A 22 14.05 6.10 -11.41
CA ASP A 22 13.21 5.06 -10.85
C ASP A 22 11.85 5.65 -10.45
N VAL A 23 10.78 5.12 -11.06
CA VAL A 23 9.39 5.50 -10.78
C VAL A 23 8.59 4.35 -10.16
N THR A 24 9.28 3.27 -9.77
CA THR A 24 8.63 2.14 -9.10
C THR A 24 8.22 2.53 -7.68
N PRO A 25 7.03 2.14 -7.20
CA PRO A 25 6.60 2.45 -5.85
C PRO A 25 7.51 1.77 -4.83
N LYS A 26 8.05 2.57 -3.89
CA LYS A 26 8.89 2.08 -2.78
C LYS A 26 8.06 1.68 -1.57
N ILE A 27 6.90 2.30 -1.43
CA ILE A 27 5.86 1.98 -0.45
C ILE A 27 4.55 1.85 -1.22
N LEU A 28 3.77 0.83 -0.91
CA LEU A 28 2.48 0.58 -1.55
C LEU A 28 1.50 0.01 -0.52
N ILE A 29 0.30 0.58 -0.41
CA ILE A 29 -0.79 0.06 0.42
C ILE A 29 -1.94 -0.31 -0.51
N LEU A 30 -2.38 -1.57 -0.48
CA LEU A 30 -3.48 -2.09 -1.28
C LEU A 30 -4.55 -2.68 -0.38
N THR A 31 -5.80 -2.31 -0.63
CA THR A 31 -6.98 -2.96 -0.07
C THR A 31 -8.18 -2.66 -0.98
N ALA A 32 -9.14 -3.57 -1.04
CA ALA A 32 -10.44 -3.32 -1.64
C ALA A 32 -11.39 -2.76 -0.57
N ILE A 33 -12.19 -1.76 -0.95
CA ILE A 33 -13.11 -1.07 -0.05
C ILE A 33 -14.51 -1.02 -0.66
N GLU A 34 -15.52 -1.10 0.20
CA GLU A 34 -16.90 -0.79 -0.14
C GLU A 34 -17.11 0.74 -0.03
N GLY A 35 -17.09 1.41 -1.18
CA GLY A 35 -17.36 2.85 -1.27
C GLY A 35 -16.39 3.61 -2.18
N GLY A 36 -16.72 4.88 -2.47
CA GLY A 36 -15.95 5.72 -3.40
C GLY A 36 -14.91 6.63 -2.74
N ASN A 37 -14.86 6.69 -1.41
CA ASN A 37 -13.93 7.58 -0.70
C ASN A 37 -12.59 6.91 -0.45
N HIS A 38 -11.52 7.57 -0.85
CA HIS A 38 -10.16 7.09 -0.60
C HIS A 38 -9.83 7.15 0.90
N LEU A 39 -9.72 5.98 1.55
CA LEU A 39 -9.48 5.88 3.00
C LEU A 39 -8.17 6.55 3.44
N PHE A 40 -7.10 6.35 2.68
CA PHE A 40 -5.75 6.78 3.06
C PHE A 40 -5.36 8.23 2.69
N MET A 41 -6.32 9.14 2.46
CA MET A 41 -5.99 10.50 1.99
C MET A 41 -5.05 11.30 2.90
N ASN A 42 -5.16 11.13 4.22
CA ASN A 42 -4.48 11.97 5.22
C ASN A 42 -3.43 11.20 6.04
N ILE A 43 -2.94 10.06 5.55
CA ILE A 43 -1.95 9.25 6.29
C ILE A 43 -0.51 9.68 6.04
N THR A 44 -0.27 10.62 5.12
CA THR A 44 1.08 11.12 4.79
C THR A 44 1.16 12.63 4.90
N SER A 45 2.33 13.14 5.30
CA SER A 45 2.66 14.55 5.20
C SER A 45 4.12 14.74 4.78
N GLN A 46 4.63 15.96 4.87
CA GLN A 46 6.05 16.25 4.73
C GLN A 46 6.57 16.90 6.01
N ASP A 47 7.84 16.65 6.34
CA ASP A 47 8.53 17.39 7.38
C ASP A 47 8.94 18.80 6.90
N LYS A 48 9.66 19.54 7.75
CA LYS A 48 10.14 20.89 7.42
C LYS A 48 11.18 20.91 6.28
N GLU A 49 11.84 19.78 6.03
CA GLU A 49 12.87 19.60 5.01
C GLU A 49 12.29 19.05 3.70
N GLY A 50 10.98 18.74 3.68
CA GLY A 50 10.27 18.20 2.53
C GLY A 50 10.34 16.67 2.43
N ASN A 51 10.89 15.98 3.42
CA ASN A 51 10.91 14.52 3.43
C ASN A 51 9.49 13.98 3.70
N PRO A 52 9.07 12.91 3.00
CA PRO A 52 7.78 12.30 3.25
C PRO A 52 7.74 11.68 4.66
N ILE A 53 6.63 11.89 5.37
CA ILE A 53 6.32 11.23 6.64
C ILE A 53 5.08 10.37 6.44
N LEU A 54 5.13 9.13 6.92
CA LEU A 54 3.97 8.26 7.04
C LEU A 54 3.49 8.26 8.49
N HIS A 55 2.23 8.61 8.71
CA HIS A 55 1.61 8.65 10.04
C HIS A 55 1.00 7.30 10.38
N LYS A 56 1.76 6.44 11.08
CA LYS A 56 1.30 5.13 11.54
C LYS A 56 -0.02 5.20 12.32
N GLN A 57 -0.15 6.18 13.22
CA GLN A 57 -1.37 6.36 14.01
C GLN A 57 -2.58 6.69 13.12
N ALA A 58 -2.43 7.63 12.18
CA ALA A 58 -3.53 7.98 11.26
C ALA A 58 -3.93 6.79 10.37
N LEU A 59 -2.96 5.98 9.93
CA LEU A 59 -3.24 4.74 9.21
C LEU A 59 -4.01 3.73 10.09
N GLN A 60 -3.64 3.59 11.36
CA GLN A 60 -4.35 2.72 12.30
C GLN A 60 -5.80 3.18 12.50
N GLU A 61 -6.01 4.46 12.81
CA GLU A 61 -7.34 5.05 13.05
C GLU A 61 -8.25 4.84 11.83
N VAL A 62 -7.77 5.17 10.63
CA VAL A 62 -8.54 4.96 9.39
C VAL A 62 -8.89 3.49 9.16
N LEU A 63 -7.96 2.57 9.40
CA LEU A 63 -8.23 1.15 9.18
C LEU A 63 -9.23 0.59 10.18
N GLU A 64 -9.18 1.02 11.43
CA GLU A 64 -10.09 0.58 12.50
C GLU A 64 -11.48 1.21 12.35
N ASP A 65 -11.56 2.51 12.04
CA ASP A 65 -12.82 3.25 11.84
C ASP A 65 -13.64 2.73 10.66
N TYR A 66 -12.96 2.28 9.60
CA TYR A 66 -13.58 1.79 8.37
C TYR A 66 -13.39 0.27 8.16
N GLN A 67 -13.12 -0.47 9.24
CA GLN A 67 -12.84 -1.91 9.16
C GLN A 67 -13.99 -2.72 8.56
N ASP A 68 -15.23 -2.26 8.75
CA ASP A 68 -16.47 -2.83 8.22
C ASP A 68 -16.51 -2.73 6.68
N ARG A 69 -15.95 -1.65 6.12
CA ARG A 69 -15.90 -1.39 4.68
C ARG A 69 -14.75 -2.05 3.94
N LEU A 70 -13.80 -2.66 4.64
CA LEU A 70 -12.70 -3.37 3.99
C LEU A 70 -13.22 -4.68 3.38
N LEU A 71 -13.10 -4.85 2.07
CA LEU A 71 -13.52 -6.08 1.38
C LEU A 71 -12.40 -7.11 1.29
N SER A 72 -11.14 -6.70 1.48
CA SER A 72 -9.97 -7.57 1.46
C SER A 72 -9.10 -7.42 2.72
N HIS A 73 -8.07 -8.27 2.83
CA HIS A 73 -6.92 -7.97 3.67
C HIS A 73 -6.24 -6.67 3.21
N VAL A 74 -5.45 -6.07 4.11
CA VAL A 74 -4.66 -4.87 3.80
C VAL A 74 -3.24 -5.30 3.53
N TYR A 75 -2.75 -4.98 2.34
CA TYR A 75 -1.44 -5.38 1.86
C TYR A 75 -0.52 -4.18 1.88
N ILE A 76 0.60 -4.28 2.59
CA ILE A 76 1.57 -3.19 2.75
C ILE A 76 2.93 -3.65 2.22
N GLY A 77 3.32 -3.04 1.10
CA GLY A 77 4.56 -3.25 0.39
C GLY A 77 5.58 -2.21 0.79
N HIS A 78 6.76 -2.63 1.23
CA HIS A 78 7.89 -1.75 1.54
C HIS A 78 9.17 -2.30 0.89
N GLN A 79 9.89 -1.44 0.17
CA GLN A 79 11.19 -1.78 -0.41
C GLN A 79 12.30 -1.44 0.59
N SER A 80 13.06 -2.45 1.02
CA SER A 80 14.24 -2.23 1.86
C SER A 80 15.26 -1.33 1.18
N GLY A 81 15.90 -0.46 1.97
CA GLY A 81 16.78 0.61 1.49
C GLY A 81 16.06 1.95 1.25
N PHE A 82 14.75 2.03 1.48
CA PHE A 82 13.97 3.26 1.39
C PHE A 82 13.15 3.44 2.67
N MET A 83 13.41 4.50 3.45
CA MET A 83 12.73 4.73 4.74
C MET A 83 12.73 3.48 5.65
N ASP A 84 13.92 2.91 5.89
CA ASP A 84 14.07 1.66 6.63
C ASP A 84 13.62 1.75 8.10
N GLU A 85 13.50 2.96 8.64
CA GLU A 85 12.85 3.25 9.92
C GLU A 85 11.42 2.68 9.98
N LEU A 86 10.68 2.71 8.86
CA LEU A 86 9.32 2.17 8.78
C LEU A 86 9.30 0.66 8.97
N LYS A 87 10.39 -0.06 8.66
CA LYS A 87 10.46 -1.52 8.79
C LYS A 87 10.17 -1.95 10.24
N LYS A 88 10.74 -1.25 11.22
CA LYS A 88 10.49 -1.49 12.65
C LYS A 88 9.08 -1.09 13.07
N GLU A 89 8.54 -0.06 12.44
CA GLU A 89 7.18 0.40 12.71
C GLU A 89 6.13 -0.63 12.26
N TRP A 90 6.37 -1.30 11.13
CA TRP A 90 5.52 -2.36 10.59
C TRP A 90 5.52 -3.64 11.43
N GLU A 91 6.65 -4.02 12.03
CA GLU A 91 6.72 -5.20 12.92
C GLU A 91 5.74 -5.10 14.09
N ASN A 92 5.45 -3.89 14.55
CA ASN A 92 4.55 -3.60 15.66
C ASN A 92 3.22 -2.98 15.19
N PHE A 93 2.86 -3.12 13.91
CA PHE A 93 1.63 -2.56 13.37
C PHE A 93 0.54 -3.63 13.30
N SER A 94 -0.36 -3.61 14.28
CA SER A 94 -1.41 -4.63 14.46
C SER A 94 -2.76 -4.00 14.76
N PRO A 95 -3.37 -3.28 13.78
CA PRO A 95 -4.70 -2.70 13.95
C PRO A 95 -5.77 -3.79 14.11
N HIS A 96 -6.87 -3.46 14.80
CA HIS A 96 -8.00 -4.36 14.99
C HIS A 96 -8.94 -4.36 13.78
N LEU A 97 -8.84 -5.38 12.92
CA LEU A 97 -9.59 -5.45 11.65
C LEU A 97 -10.55 -6.65 11.55
N GLY A 98 -11.05 -7.15 12.68
CA GLY A 98 -11.88 -8.35 12.72
C GLY A 98 -11.16 -9.57 12.12
N GLU A 99 -11.74 -10.14 11.06
CA GLU A 99 -11.17 -11.28 10.34
C GLU A 99 -10.05 -10.89 9.36
N LYS A 100 -9.97 -9.61 8.98
CA LYS A 100 -8.99 -9.11 8.01
C LYS A 100 -7.64 -8.95 8.70
N LYS A 101 -6.56 -9.09 7.93
CA LYS A 101 -5.18 -9.04 8.43
C LYS A 101 -4.37 -8.01 7.64
N ILE A 102 -3.27 -7.58 8.25
CA ILE A 102 -2.22 -6.88 7.54
C ILE A 102 -1.23 -7.89 6.96
N ILE A 103 -0.92 -7.77 5.67
CA ILE A 103 0.05 -8.60 4.97
C ILE A 103 1.21 -7.71 4.53
N HIS A 104 2.37 -7.89 5.18
CA HIS A 104 3.58 -7.12 4.90
C HIS A 104 4.55 -7.88 3.99
N SER A 105 5.04 -7.22 2.93
CA SER A 105 6.13 -7.74 2.09
C SER A 105 6.76 -6.64 1.23
N THR A 106 7.45 -6.99 0.15
CA THR A 106 7.89 -6.04 -0.89
C THR A 106 6.73 -5.67 -1.83
N PRO A 107 6.74 -4.49 -2.49
CA PRO A 107 5.70 -4.08 -3.45
C PRO A 107 5.35 -5.14 -4.50
N ALA A 108 6.34 -5.78 -5.12
CA ALA A 108 6.09 -6.83 -6.12
C ALA A 108 5.35 -8.05 -5.56
N LYS A 109 5.73 -8.49 -4.36
CA LYS A 109 5.11 -9.65 -3.69
C LYS A 109 3.69 -9.35 -3.24
N ILE A 110 3.43 -8.16 -2.70
CA ILE A 110 2.09 -7.83 -2.22
C ILE A 110 1.09 -7.66 -3.38
N VAL A 111 1.52 -7.10 -4.51
CA VAL A 111 0.68 -6.99 -5.72
C VAL A 111 0.30 -8.36 -6.23
N LYS A 112 1.29 -9.27 -6.34
CA LYS A 112 1.05 -10.65 -6.77
C LYS A 112 0.08 -11.35 -5.81
N ALA A 113 0.33 -11.25 -4.50
CA ALA A 113 -0.53 -11.87 -3.49
C ALA A 113 -1.96 -11.31 -3.50
N PHE A 114 -2.14 -10.01 -3.69
CA PHE A 114 -3.46 -9.38 -3.80
C PHE A 114 -4.21 -9.91 -5.03
N VAL A 115 -3.54 -9.97 -6.19
CA VAL A 115 -4.15 -10.49 -7.42
C VAL A 115 -4.54 -11.97 -7.27
N GLU A 116 -3.66 -12.79 -6.70
CA GLU A 116 -3.91 -14.25 -6.57
C GLU A 116 -4.97 -14.60 -5.52
N LYS A 117 -5.13 -13.78 -4.47
CA LYS A 117 -5.97 -14.14 -3.31
C LYS A 117 -7.28 -13.36 -3.24
N GLU A 118 -7.30 -12.14 -3.78
CA GLU A 118 -8.42 -11.22 -3.59
C GLU A 118 -9.14 -10.94 -4.90
N LEU A 119 -8.42 -10.78 -6.02
CA LEU A 119 -9.01 -10.19 -7.23
C LEU A 119 -10.16 -11.01 -7.80
N ASP A 120 -10.02 -12.33 -7.94
CA ASP A 120 -11.09 -13.16 -8.51
C ASP A 120 -12.33 -13.15 -7.61
N ARG A 121 -12.13 -13.28 -6.28
CA ARG A 121 -13.20 -13.17 -5.28
C ARG A 121 -13.96 -11.84 -5.38
N LEU A 122 -13.24 -10.74 -5.54
CA LEU A 122 -13.81 -9.39 -5.60
C LEU A 122 -14.53 -9.09 -6.92
N LEU A 123 -14.26 -9.83 -8.00
CA LEU A 123 -14.94 -9.67 -9.29
C LEU A 123 -16.22 -10.51 -9.40
N GLU A 124 -16.40 -11.47 -8.48
CA GLU A 124 -17.58 -12.33 -8.41
C GLU A 124 -18.69 -11.75 -7.49
N GLU A 125 -18.36 -10.76 -6.65
CA GLU A 125 -19.28 -10.00 -5.78
C GLU A 125 -19.93 -8.82 -6.52
#